data_AF-A0A251UR23-F1
#
_entry.id   AF-A0A251UR23-F1
#
_cell.length_a   1.000
_cell.length_b   1.000
_cell.length_c   1.000
_cell.angle_alpha   90.00
_cell.angle_beta   90.00
_cell.angle_gamma   90.00
#
_symmetry.space_group_name_H-M   'P 1'
#
loop_
_entity.id
_entity.type
_entity.pdbx_description
1 polymer ?
#
loop_
_entity_poly.entity_id
_entity_poly.type
_entity_poly.pdbx_seq_one_letter_code
_entity_poly.pdbx_strand_id
1 'polypeptide(L)'
;MPALLTIVEGRPLKLVSGSCYLPHPAKEETGGEDARFICSDKPAIGVADGVGGWVDLGIDAGIYARELMYNSLTAVLDEPTDSTDPVRVLERAHSNTKSKGSSTACIIALTHQVIIYIYMFN
;
A
#
# COMPACT_ATOMS: atom_id res chain seq x y z
N MET A 1 33.20 -26.08 -22.49
CA MET A 1 32.07 -25.14 -22.42
C MET A 1 30.82 -25.85 -22.95
N PRO A 2 29.69 -25.73 -22.23
CA PRO A 2 28.43 -25.50 -22.94
C PRO A 2 27.53 -24.44 -22.29
N ALA A 3 26.73 -23.85 -23.19
CA ALA A 3 25.48 -23.11 -23.03
C ALA A 3 25.52 -21.78 -22.26
N LEU A 4 25.71 -20.72 -23.05
CA LEU A 4 25.23 -19.37 -22.80
C LEU A 4 23.72 -19.43 -22.51
N LEU A 5 23.32 -19.11 -21.28
CA LEU A 5 21.93 -18.84 -20.94
C LEU A 5 21.54 -17.53 -21.63
N THR A 6 20.80 -17.62 -22.74
CA THR A 6 20.18 -16.45 -23.36
C THR A 6 19.06 -15.96 -22.43
N ILE A 7 19.43 -15.11 -21.47
CA ILE A 7 18.46 -14.23 -20.81
C ILE A 7 18.00 -13.28 -21.91
N VAL A 8 16.74 -13.40 -22.31
CA VAL A 8 16.08 -12.34 -23.07
C VAL A 8 15.96 -11.17 -22.10
N GLU A 9 16.96 -10.28 -22.07
CA GLU A 9 16.92 -9.06 -21.28
C GLU A 9 15.82 -8.15 -21.83
N GLY A 10 14.61 -8.33 -21.30
CA GLY A 10 13.55 -7.33 -21.39
C GLY A 10 14.01 -6.08 -20.66
N ARG A 11 13.85 -4.91 -21.28
CA ARG A 11 14.17 -3.62 -20.67
C ARG A 11 13.56 -3.53 -19.26
N PRO A 12 14.27 -2.95 -18.28
CA PRO A 12 13.73 -2.78 -16.93
C PRO A 12 12.42 -1.96 -16.98
N LEU A 13 11.39 -2.47 -16.32
CA LEU A 13 10.12 -1.77 -16.17
C LEU A 13 10.26 -0.69 -15.09
N LYS A 14 9.61 0.45 -15.30
CA LYS A 14 9.56 1.56 -14.34
C LYS A 14 8.11 1.84 -13.97
N LEU A 15 7.80 1.82 -12.68
CA LEU A 15 6.52 2.29 -12.17
C LEU A 15 6.59 3.81 -11.96
N VAL A 16 5.79 4.56 -12.72
CA VAL A 16 5.62 6.01 -12.54
C VAL A 16 4.22 6.24 -11.99
N SER A 17 4.14 6.80 -10.79
CA SER A 17 2.89 6.86 -10.02
C SER A 17 2.53 8.29 -9.63
N GLY A 18 1.24 8.57 -9.57
CA GLY A 18 0.66 9.80 -9.01
C GLY A 18 -0.69 9.49 -8.39
N SER A 19 -1.19 10.36 -7.51
CA SER A 19 -2.57 10.26 -7.03
C SER A 19 -3.09 11.62 -6.56
N CYS A 20 -4.40 11.72 -6.41
CA CYS A 20 -5.12 12.82 -5.81
C CYS A 20 -6.14 12.27 -4.79
N TYR A 21 -6.59 13.13 -3.89
CA TYR A 21 -7.71 12.84 -2.97
C TYR A 21 -8.88 13.74 -3.35
N LEU A 22 -10.08 13.17 -3.43
CA LEU A 22 -11.33 13.87 -3.68
C LEU A 22 -12.36 13.36 -2.67
N PRO A 23 -12.25 13.76 -1.39
CA PRO A 23 -13.11 13.25 -0.33
C PRO A 23 -14.58 13.64 -0.58
N HIS A 24 -15.50 12.84 -0.04
CA HIS A 24 -16.90 13.23 0.03
C HIS A 24 -17.02 14.60 0.76
N PRO A 25 -17.87 15.55 0.32
CA PRO A 25 -17.93 16.90 0.91
C PRO A 25 -18.13 16.90 2.44
N ALA A 26 -18.94 15.97 2.96
CA ALA A 26 -19.16 15.83 4.40
C ALA A 26 -17.92 15.38 5.21
N LYS A 27 -16.86 14.93 4.54
CA LYS A 27 -15.62 14.39 5.14
C LYS A 27 -14.39 15.21 4.75
N GLU A 28 -14.58 16.38 4.14
CA GLU A 28 -13.47 17.22 3.68
C GLU A 28 -12.66 17.77 4.85
N GLU A 29 -13.32 18.16 5.94
CA GLU A 29 -12.66 18.67 7.15
C GLU A 29 -11.76 17.63 7.84
N THR A 30 -12.08 16.33 7.73
CA THR A 30 -11.25 15.23 8.26
C THR A 30 -10.22 14.71 7.27
N GLY A 31 -10.22 15.24 6.04
CA GLY A 31 -9.36 14.77 4.95
C GLY A 31 -9.80 13.46 4.30
N GLY A 32 -11.02 12.99 4.56
CA GLY A 32 -11.55 11.71 4.07
C GLY A 32 -11.08 10.49 4.85
N GLU A 33 -11.57 9.33 4.43
CA GLU A 33 -11.27 8.01 5.03
C GLU A 33 -10.28 7.19 4.21
N ASP A 34 -9.97 7.64 2.98
CA ASP A 34 -9.02 6.99 2.10
C ASP A 34 -7.59 7.44 2.42
N ALA A 35 -6.64 6.55 2.17
CA ALA A 35 -5.21 6.83 2.27
C ALA A 35 -4.43 6.14 1.16
N ARG A 36 -3.23 6.66 0.88
CA ARG A 36 -2.29 6.08 -0.10
C ARG A 36 -0.84 6.22 0.37
N PHE A 37 0.02 5.35 -0.16
CA PHE A 37 1.45 5.60 -0.22
C PHE A 37 1.96 5.47 -1.65
N ILE A 38 3.00 6.24 -1.96
CA ILE A 38 3.83 6.06 -3.16
C ILE A 38 5.27 5.98 -2.67
N CYS A 39 5.96 4.89 -2.95
CA CYS A 39 7.36 4.74 -2.61
C CYS A 39 8.24 5.31 -3.74
N SER A 40 9.19 6.18 -3.39
CA SER A 40 10.12 6.78 -4.35
C SER A 40 11.31 5.87 -4.64
N ASP A 41 11.71 5.04 -3.67
CA ASP A 41 12.93 4.22 -3.73
C ASP A 41 12.68 2.82 -4.30
N LYS A 42 11.44 2.34 -4.22
CA LYS A 42 11.01 1.04 -4.73
C LYS A 42 9.72 1.17 -5.53
N PRO A 43 9.50 0.36 -6.57
CA PRO A 43 8.34 0.49 -7.43
C PRO A 43 7.10 -0.15 -6.79
N ALA A 44 6.66 0.43 -5.67
CA ALA A 44 5.52 -0.01 -4.90
C ALA A 44 4.59 1.16 -4.55
N ILE A 45 3.29 0.88 -4.60
CA ILE A 45 2.22 1.80 -4.21
C ILE A 45 1.19 1.04 -3.39
N GLY A 46 0.44 1.77 -2.58
CA GLY A 46 -0.71 1.19 -1.91
C GLY A 46 -1.79 2.20 -1.65
N VAL A 47 -3.00 1.70 -1.49
CA VAL A 47 -4.20 2.44 -1.13
C VAL A 47 -4.95 1.71 -0.04
N ALA A 48 -5.63 2.46 0.81
CA ALA A 48 -6.57 1.97 1.81
C ALA A 48 -7.83 2.81 1.79
N ASP A 49 -8.98 2.16 2.00
CA ASP A 49 -10.30 2.80 2.15
C ASP A 49 -10.80 2.44 3.56
N GLY A 50 -10.85 3.45 4.43
CA GLY A 50 -11.28 3.32 5.82
C GLY A 50 -12.78 3.02 5.93
N VAL A 51 -13.15 2.06 6.78
CA VAL A 51 -14.54 1.65 6.93
C VAL A 51 -15.36 2.74 7.65
N GLY A 52 -16.16 3.51 6.91
CA GLY A 52 -16.93 4.63 7.48
C GLY A 52 -17.92 4.28 8.61
N GLY A 53 -18.27 3.00 8.80
CA GLY A 53 -19.12 2.55 9.92
C GLY A 53 -18.54 2.84 11.31
N TRP A 54 -17.24 3.10 11.42
CA TRP A 54 -16.60 3.49 12.68
C TRP A 54 -17.07 4.85 13.23
N VAL A 55 -17.69 5.69 12.40
CA VAL A 55 -18.24 6.98 12.80
C VAL A 55 -19.31 6.86 13.88
N ASP A 56 -20.07 5.76 13.90
CA ASP A 56 -21.12 5.49 14.90
C ASP A 56 -20.55 5.33 16.31
N LEU A 57 -19.25 5.02 16.41
CA LEU A 57 -18.49 4.91 17.66
C LEU A 57 -17.60 6.15 17.92
N GLY A 58 -17.75 7.21 17.11
CA GLY A 58 -16.95 8.43 17.19
C GLY A 58 -15.49 8.23 16.77
N ILE A 59 -15.20 7.22 15.95
CA ILE A 59 -13.84 6.89 15.48
C ILE A 59 -13.69 7.32 14.02
N ASP A 60 -12.64 8.10 13.74
CA ASP A 60 -12.27 8.49 12.37
C ASP A 60 -11.52 7.34 11.67
N ALA A 61 -12.19 6.66 10.74
CA ALA A 61 -11.62 5.56 9.97
C ALA A 61 -10.43 6.00 9.09
N GLY A 62 -10.35 7.28 8.72
CA GLY A 62 -9.22 7.83 8.00
C GLY A 62 -7.92 7.80 8.81
N ILE A 63 -8.00 7.90 10.15
CA ILE A 63 -6.79 7.79 11.00
C ILE A 63 -6.18 6.40 10.85
N TYR A 64 -7.02 5.35 10.91
CA TYR A 64 -6.57 3.97 10.69
C TYR A 64 -5.96 3.79 9.31
N ALA A 65 -6.66 4.21 8.25
CA ALA A 65 -6.20 4.06 6.87
C ALA A 65 -4.85 4.77 6.63
N ARG A 66 -4.70 6.00 7.16
CA ARG A 66 -3.45 6.78 7.06
C ARG A 66 -2.30 6.12 7.81
N GLU A 67 -2.53 5.63 9.02
CA GLU A 67 -1.51 4.92 9.79
C GLU A 67 -1.10 3.60 9.10
N LEU A 68 -2.07 2.84 8.57
CA LEU A 68 -1.81 1.60 7.83
C LEU A 68 -0.93 1.87 6.60
N MET A 69 -1.25 2.91 5.82
CA MET A 69 -0.46 3.27 4.64
C MET A 69 0.94 3.82 4.99
N TYR A 70 1.06 4.56 6.09
CA TYR A 70 2.37 4.98 6.61
C TYR A 70 3.24 3.77 7.00
N ASN A 71 2.68 2.85 7.79
CA ASN A 71 3.38 1.63 8.21
C ASN A 71 3.69 0.70 7.02
N SER A 72 2.83 0.70 5.99
CA SER A 72 3.08 -0.03 4.73
C SER A 72 4.27 0.54 3.98
N LEU A 73 4.39 1.87 3.89
CA LEU A 73 5.56 2.51 3.28
C LEU A 73 6.84 2.13 4.03
N THR A 74 6.84 2.19 5.37
CA THR A 74 7.98 1.77 6.19
C THR A 74 8.33 0.30 5.95
N ALA A 75 7.34 -0.59 5.92
CA ALA A 75 7.56 -2.01 5.66
C ALA A 75 8.10 -2.27 4.25
N VAL A 76 7.64 -1.55 3.23
CA VAL A 76 8.21 -1.61 1.87
C VAL A 76 9.68 -1.21 1.87
N LEU A 77 10.06 -0.13 2.57
CA LEU A 77 11.45 0.32 2.62
C LEU A 77 12.38 -0.72 3.26
N ASP A 78 11.87 -1.48 4.22
CA ASP A 78 12.61 -2.55 4.91
C ASP A 78 12.71 -3.88 4.13
N GLU A 79 11.91 -4.09 3.09
CA GLU A 79 11.99 -5.29 2.25
C GLU A 79 13.32 -5.35 1.46
N PRO A 80 13.75 -6.52 0.96
CA PRO A 80 14.88 -6.60 0.04
C PRO A 80 14.68 -5.74 -1.23
N THR A 81 15.77 -5.17 -1.78
CA THR A 81 15.73 -4.27 -2.95
C THR A 81 15.05 -4.90 -4.17
N ASP A 82 15.29 -6.19 -4.42
CA ASP A 82 14.82 -6.89 -5.63
C ASP A 82 13.56 -7.74 -5.39
N SER A 83 12.99 -7.69 -4.18
CA SER A 83 11.84 -8.51 -3.79
C SER A 83 11.04 -7.79 -2.74
N THR A 84 9.98 -7.10 -3.18
CA THR A 84 8.94 -6.59 -2.29
C THR A 84 7.79 -7.58 -2.31
N ASP A 85 7.50 -8.19 -1.15
CA ASP A 85 6.33 -9.05 -0.96
C ASP A 85 5.18 -8.25 -0.31
N PRO A 86 4.13 -7.90 -1.07
CA PRO A 86 3.02 -7.12 -0.54
C PRO A 86 2.30 -7.79 0.64
N VAL A 87 2.32 -9.12 0.74
CA VAL A 87 1.69 -9.84 1.87
C VAL A 87 2.45 -9.54 3.15
N ARG A 88 3.78 -9.72 3.15
CA ARG A 88 4.63 -9.40 4.31
C ARG A 88 4.58 -7.93 4.70
N VAL A 89 4.59 -7.05 3.69
CA VAL A 89 4.46 -5.60 3.90
C VAL A 89 3.19 -5.30 4.68
N LEU A 90 2.07 -5.89 4.25
CA LEU A 90 0.76 -5.60 4.81
C LEU A 90 0.54 -6.25 6.18
N GLU A 91 1.03 -7.48 6.40
CA GLU A 91 1.06 -8.13 7.73
C GLU A 91 1.84 -7.27 8.73
N ARG A 92 3.03 -6.80 8.34
CA ARG A 92 3.85 -5.93 9.19
C ARG A 92 3.17 -4.59 9.43
N ALA A 93 2.62 -3.96 8.39
CA ALA A 93 1.91 -2.71 8.51
C ALA A 93 0.71 -2.79 9.46
N HIS A 94 -0.10 -3.84 9.31
CA HIS A 94 -1.25 -4.09 10.18
C HIS A 94 -0.81 -4.32 11.63
N SER A 95 0.21 -5.14 11.86
CA SER A 95 0.73 -5.40 13.21
C SER A 95 1.23 -4.14 13.93
N ASN A 96 1.72 -3.16 13.17
CA ASN A 96 2.22 -1.88 13.68
C ASN A 96 1.15 -0.79 13.80
N THR A 97 -0.01 -0.97 13.18
CA THR A 97 -1.12 0.00 13.22
C THR A 97 -1.86 -0.12 14.54
N LYS A 98 -1.92 0.97 15.31
CA LYS A 98 -2.52 0.99 16.67
C LYS A 98 -3.80 1.81 16.77
N SER A 99 -4.09 2.63 15.77
CA SER A 99 -5.34 3.37 15.69
C SER A 99 -6.53 2.43 15.71
N LYS A 100 -7.62 2.87 16.33
CA LYS A 100 -8.89 2.15 16.25
C LYS A 100 -9.50 2.38 14.87
N GLY A 101 -10.11 1.35 14.32
CA GLY A 101 -10.69 1.40 12.99
C GLY A 101 -10.40 0.12 12.22
N SER A 102 -10.79 0.15 10.96
CA SER A 102 -10.46 -0.87 9.98
C SER A 102 -10.48 -0.26 8.58
N SER A 103 -9.89 -0.95 7.62
CA SER A 103 -9.86 -0.50 6.23
C SER A 103 -9.71 -1.68 5.28
N THR A 104 -10.14 -1.50 4.03
CA THR A 104 -9.59 -2.31 2.94
C THR A 104 -8.17 -1.84 2.62
N ALA A 105 -7.37 -2.68 1.97
CA ALA A 105 -6.04 -2.31 1.51
C ALA A 105 -5.65 -3.03 0.21
N CYS A 106 -5.01 -2.31 -0.70
CA CYS A 106 -4.42 -2.87 -1.91
C CYS A 106 -2.98 -2.37 -2.03
N ILE A 107 -2.05 -3.30 -2.21
CA ILE A 107 -0.63 -2.99 -2.41
C ILE A 107 -0.18 -3.64 -3.72
N ILE A 108 0.47 -2.82 -4.55
CA ILE A 108 1.04 -3.24 -5.83
C ILE A 108 2.55 -3.04 -5.73
N ALA A 109 3.32 -4.08 -6.06
CA ALA A 109 4.76 -4.01 -6.20
C ALA A 109 5.17 -4.56 -7.57
N LEU A 110 5.96 -3.78 -8.30
CA LEU A 110 6.50 -4.20 -9.58
C LEU A 110 7.82 -4.94 -9.35
N THR A 111 7.82 -6.26 -9.53
CA THR A 111 9.04 -7.08 -9.54
C THR A 111 9.28 -7.65 -10.95
N HIS A 112 10.25 -8.55 -11.12
CA HIS A 112 10.42 -9.28 -12.40
C HIS A 112 9.17 -10.07 -12.84
N GLN A 113 8.26 -10.36 -11.91
CA GLN A 113 6.89 -10.79 -12.17
C GLN A 113 5.95 -9.69 -11.65
N VAL A 114 4.96 -9.27 -12.45
CA VAL A 114 3.94 -8.34 -11.96
C VAL A 114 3.06 -9.10 -10.96
N ILE A 115 3.05 -8.66 -9.70
CA ILE A 115 2.26 -9.30 -8.64
C ILE A 115 1.32 -8.25 -8.02
N ILE A 116 0.03 -8.59 -7.93
CA ILE A 116 -1.04 -7.75 -7.38
C ILE A 116 -1.65 -8.49 -6.19
N TYR A 117 -1.78 -7.82 -5.04
CA TYR A 117 -2.48 -8.36 -3.88
C TYR A 117 -3.53 -7.39 -3.34
N ILE A 118 -4.72 -7.91 -3.06
CA ILE A 118 -5.86 -7.19 -2.47
C ILE A 118 -6.21 -7.89 -1.16
N TYR A 119 -6.30 -7.15 -0.06
CA TYR A 119 -6.67 -7.68 1.25
C TYR A 119 -7.68 -6.76 1.95
N MET A 120 -8.56 -7.36 2.77
CA MET A 120 -9.47 -6.64 3.66
C MET A 120 -9.05 -6.93 5.10
N PHE A 121 -8.83 -5.88 5.91
CA PHE A 121 -8.55 -6.02 7.34
C PHE A 121 -9.76 -5.51 8.15
N ASN A 122 -10.10 -6.23 9.22
CA ASN A 122 -11.11 -5.86 10.22
C ASN A 122 -10.44 -5.51 11.54
#